data_AF-A0A8S7LF82-F1
#
_entry.id   AF-A0A8S7LF82-F1
#
_cell.length_a   1.000
_cell.length_b   1.000
_cell.length_c   1.000
_cell.angle_alpha   90.00
_cell.angle_beta   90.00
_cell.angle_gamma   90.00
#
_symmetry.space_group_name_H-M   'P 1'
#
loop_
_entity.id
_entity.type
_entity.pdbx_description
1 polymer ?
#
loop_
_entity_poly.entity_id
_entity_poly.type
_entity_poly.pdbx_seq_one_letter_code
_entity_poly.pdbx_strand_id
1 'polypeptide(L)'
;MMIALPVLFLLVQLNGCAGTRTVYVPVSAVPLLANLTAETPQPAIPDPLTWSGSLDLNVSLLSALASCNRDKLDIRKSEHLLSEKNSAEK
;
A
#
# COMPACT_ATOMS: atom_id res chain seq x y z
N MET A 1 32.21 23.83 -51.00
CA MET A 1 31.72 22.73 -50.13
C MET A 1 32.16 22.93 -48.67
N MET A 2 31.99 24.12 -48.07
CA MET A 2 32.53 24.43 -46.73
C MET A 2 31.49 24.30 -45.60
N ILE A 3 30.21 24.33 -45.95
CA ILE A 3 29.10 24.46 -44.98
C ILE A 3 28.49 23.10 -44.60
N ALA A 4 28.81 22.03 -45.34
CA ALA A 4 28.24 20.70 -45.12
C ALA A 4 28.69 20.09 -43.78
N LEU A 5 29.97 20.25 -43.44
CA LEU A 5 30.55 19.72 -42.20
C LEU A 5 29.97 20.37 -40.92
N PRO A 6 29.87 21.71 -40.82
CA PRO A 6 29.26 22.33 -39.65
C PRO A 6 27.76 22.05 -39.55
N VAL A 7 27.03 21.96 -40.67
CA VAL A 7 25.60 21.61 -40.67
C VAL A 7 25.38 20.18 -40.16
N LEU A 8 26.19 19.22 -40.62
CA LEU A 8 26.09 17.83 -40.17
C LEU A 8 26.42 17.68 -38.67
N PHE A 9 27.43 18.42 -38.20
CA PHE A 9 27.81 18.44 -36.78
C PHE A 9 26.69 18.99 -35.89
N LEU A 10 26.03 20.09 -36.31
CA LEU A 10 24.89 20.65 -35.59
C LEU A 10 23.69 19.70 -35.53
N LEU A 11 23.41 18.97 -36.61
CA LEU A 11 22.32 17.99 -36.64
C LEU A 11 22.56 16.82 -35.68
N VAL A 12 23.79 16.35 -35.54
CA VAL A 12 24.15 15.29 -34.57
C VAL A 12 23.95 15.78 -33.13
N GLN A 13 24.34 17.02 -32.84
CA GLN A 13 24.19 17.60 -31.49
C GLN A 13 22.71 17.80 -31.08
N LEU A 14 21.83 18.10 -32.03
CA LEU A 14 20.40 18.29 -31.77
C LEU A 14 19.63 16.97 -31.54
N ASN A 15 20.16 15.85 -32.02
CA ASN A 15 19.54 14.52 -31.84
C ASN A 15 20.11 13.73 -30.65
N GLY A 16 21.19 14.21 -30.02
CA GLY A 16 21.86 13.50 -28.92
C GLY A 16 21.03 13.35 -27.63
N CYS A 17 20.00 14.19 -27.43
CA CYS A 17 19.15 14.16 -26.24
C CYS A 17 17.83 13.39 -26.45
N ALA A 18 17.62 12.79 -27.63
CA ALA A 18 16.31 12.24 -28.04
C ALA A 18 15.99 10.85 -27.46
N GLY A 19 16.89 10.24 -26.68
CA GLY A 19 16.80 8.83 -26.31
C GLY A 19 16.81 8.57 -24.80
N THR A 20 15.81 9.04 -24.06
CA THR A 20 15.57 8.49 -22.72
C THR A 20 14.84 7.15 -22.86
N ARG A 21 15.57 6.04 -22.70
CA ARG A 21 14.97 4.71 -22.67
C ARG A 21 14.21 4.55 -21.35
N THR A 22 12.88 4.52 -21.39
CA THR A 22 12.06 4.17 -20.23
C THR A 22 12.24 2.69 -19.91
N VAL A 23 12.93 2.40 -18.81
CA VAL A 23 13.06 1.05 -18.27
C VAL A 23 12.01 0.91 -17.17
N TYR A 24 10.99 0.10 -17.44
CA TYR A 24 10.04 -0.29 -16.40
C TYR A 24 10.75 -1.25 -15.44
N VAL A 25 10.96 -0.79 -14.21
CA VAL A 25 11.47 -1.62 -13.12
C VAL A 25 10.26 -2.09 -12.32
N PRO A 26 10.17 -3.37 -11.93
CA PRO A 26 9.10 -3.82 -11.05
C PRO A 26 9.17 -3.05 -9.73
N VAL A 27 8.07 -2.41 -9.35
CA VAL A 27 7.92 -1.77 -8.05
C VAL A 27 8.03 -2.85 -6.98
N SER A 28 8.91 -2.64 -6.01
CA SER A 28 9.01 -3.50 -4.82
C SER A 28 7.68 -3.46 -4.08
N ALA A 29 7.05 -4.61 -3.89
CA ALA A 29 5.85 -4.71 -3.07
C ALA A 29 6.17 -4.22 -1.66
N VAL A 30 5.40 -3.24 -1.17
CA VAL A 30 5.51 -2.79 0.22
C VAL A 30 5.05 -3.96 1.09
N PRO A 31 5.91 -4.50 1.97
CA PRO A 31 5.51 -5.58 2.84
C PRO A 31 4.35 -5.12 3.74
N LEU A 32 3.28 -5.92 3.82
CA LEU A 32 2.19 -5.66 4.75
C LEU A 32 2.77 -5.54 6.16
N LEU A 33 2.32 -4.53 6.91
CA LEU A 33 2.67 -4.41 8.32
C LEU A 33 2.23 -5.69 9.04
N ALA A 34 3.09 -6.29 9.87
CA ALA A 34 2.78 -7.54 10.57
C ALA A 34 1.49 -7.46 11.42
N ASN A 35 1.11 -6.25 11.85
CA ASN A 35 -0.14 -6.00 12.56
C ASN A 35 -1.39 -6.26 11.70
N LEU A 36 -1.31 -6.10 10.37
CA LEU A 36 -2.44 -6.38 9.46
C LEU A 36 -2.72 -7.89 9.32
N THR A 37 -1.71 -8.72 9.59
CA THR A 37 -1.81 -10.18 9.52
C THR A 37 -1.94 -10.82 10.90
N ALA A 38 -1.96 -10.02 11.97
CA ALA A 38 -2.13 -10.54 13.32
C ALA A 38 -3.57 -11.03 13.50
N GLU A 39 -3.72 -12.21 14.10
CA GLU A 39 -5.03 -12.75 14.46
C GLU A 39 -5.68 -11.87 15.54
N THR A 40 -7.00 -11.69 15.43
CA THR A 40 -7.76 -11.01 16.47
C THR A 40 -7.80 -11.90 17.71
N PRO A 41 -7.40 -11.41 18.91
CA PRO A 41 -7.35 -12.24 20.10
C PRO A 41 -8.76 -12.75 20.46
N GLN A 42 -8.90 -14.06 20.61
CA GLN A 42 -10.15 -14.67 21.04
C GLN A 42 -10.29 -14.53 22.57
N PRO A 43 -11.40 -13.99 23.07
CA PRO A 43 -11.64 -13.91 24.51
C PRO A 43 -11.86 -15.31 25.10
N ALA A 44 -11.42 -15.50 26.35
CA ALA A 44 -11.59 -16.77 27.05
C ALA A 44 -13.08 -17.08 27.31
N ILE A 45 -13.49 -18.31 27.03
CA ILE A 45 -14.84 -18.79 27.34
C ILE A 45 -14.82 -19.28 28.79
N PRO A 46 -15.64 -18.71 29.69
CA PRO A 46 -15.67 -19.15 31.08
C PRO A 46 -16.32 -20.53 31.21
N ASP A 47 -15.80 -21.35 32.14
CA ASP A 47 -16.32 -22.66 32.50
C ASP A 47 -16.42 -22.79 34.03
N PRO A 48 -17.62 -22.93 34.63
CA PRO A 48 -18.93 -23.01 33.96
C PRO A 48 -19.39 -21.67 33.39
N LEU A 49 -20.06 -21.73 32.23
CA LEU A 49 -20.66 -20.55 31.61
C LEU A 49 -21.91 -20.11 32.39
N THR A 50 -21.71 -19.23 33.35
CA THR A 50 -22.81 -18.58 34.10
C THR A 50 -23.47 -17.48 33.26
N TRP A 51 -24.70 -17.09 33.63
CA TRP A 51 -25.41 -16.00 32.96
C TRP A 51 -24.63 -14.67 32.97
N SER A 52 -24.01 -14.31 34.09
CA SER A 52 -23.16 -13.11 34.15
C SER A 52 -21.89 -13.27 33.30
N GLY A 53 -21.26 -14.45 33.32
CA GLY A 53 -20.09 -14.74 32.50
C GLY A 53 -20.37 -14.67 30.99
N SER A 54 -21.58 -15.01 30.55
CA SER A 54 -21.97 -14.85 29.15
C SER A 54 -22.10 -13.38 28.75
N LEU A 55 -22.54 -12.51 29.66
CA LEU A 55 -22.63 -11.08 29.42
C LEU A 55 -21.22 -10.46 29.29
N ASP A 56 -20.31 -10.80 30.20
CA ASP A 56 -18.91 -10.36 30.16
C ASP A 56 -18.19 -10.86 28.90
N LEU A 57 -18.49 -12.10 28.48
CA LEU A 57 -18.00 -12.66 27.22
C LEU A 57 -18.52 -11.87 26.01
N ASN A 58 -19.79 -11.49 25.98
CA ASN A 58 -20.36 -10.66 24.90
C ASN A 58 -19.68 -9.29 24.84
N VAL A 59 -19.45 -8.64 25.98
CA VAL A 59 -18.71 -7.36 26.03
C VAL A 59 -17.30 -7.52 25.45
N SER A 60 -16.60 -8.59 25.85
CA SER A 60 -15.25 -8.89 25.36
C SER A 60 -15.23 -9.15 23.84
N LEU A 61 -16.21 -9.91 23.32
CA LEU A 61 -16.37 -10.19 21.89
C LEU A 61 -16.68 -8.93 21.10
N LEU A 62 -17.61 -8.09 21.57
CA LEU A 62 -17.96 -6.84 20.89
C LEU A 62 -16.79 -5.86 20.87
N SER A 63 -15.98 -5.82 21.92
CA SER A 63 -14.74 -5.03 21.97
C SER A 63 -13.69 -5.52 20.96
N ALA A 64 -13.47 -6.83 20.89
CA ALA A 64 -12.57 -7.44 19.91
C ALA A 64 -13.03 -7.17 18.47
N LEU A 65 -14.34 -7.27 18.21
CA LEU A 65 -14.95 -6.97 16.92
C LEU A 65 -14.81 -5.49 16.54
N ALA A 66 -15.01 -4.57 17.50
CA ALA A 66 -14.83 -3.14 17.28
C ALA A 66 -13.38 -2.81 16.89
N SER A 67 -12.41 -3.45 17.55
CA SER A 67 -10.99 -3.30 17.24
C SER A 67 -10.68 -3.83 15.83
N CYS A 68 -11.12 -5.04 15.50
CA CYS A 68 -10.97 -5.63 14.16
C CYS A 68 -11.58 -4.74 13.05
N ASN A 69 -12.74 -4.15 13.31
CA ASN A 69 -13.38 -3.24 12.35
C ASN A 69 -12.58 -1.93 12.17
N ARG A 70 -11.95 -1.42 13.24
CA ARG A 70 -11.05 -0.27 13.15
C ARG A 70 -9.83 -0.59 12.30
N ASP A 71 -9.19 -1.73 12.53
CA ASP A 71 -8.04 -2.17 11.74
C ASP A 71 -8.40 -2.25 10.25
N LYS A 72 -9.56 -2.85 9.91
CA LYS A 72 -10.07 -2.89 8.53
C LYS A 72 -10.28 -1.51 7.92
N LEU A 73 -10.75 -0.53 8.70
CA LEU A 73 -10.91 0.84 8.21
C LEU A 73 -9.56 1.49 7.92
N ASP A 74 -8.56 1.29 8.77
CA ASP A 74 -7.24 1.87 8.59
C ASP A 74 -6.49 1.24 7.41
N ILE A 75 -6.70 -0.05 7.16
CA ILE A 75 -6.26 -0.73 5.93
C ILE A 75 -6.88 -0.06 4.69
N ARG A 76 -8.21 0.12 4.67
CA ARG A 76 -8.91 0.76 3.54
C ARG A 76 -8.42 2.18 3.26
N LYS A 77 -8.15 2.97 4.31
CA LYS A 77 -7.56 4.31 4.16
C LYS A 77 -6.17 4.25 3.54
N SER A 78 -5.33 3.32 4.00
CA SER A 78 -3.97 3.16 3.49
C SER A 78 -3.96 2.77 2.01
N GLU A 79 -4.84 1.87 1.61
CA GLU A 79 -5.03 1.49 0.19
C GLU A 79 -5.50 2.66 -0.67
N HIS A 80 -6.42 3.50 -0.17
CA HIS A 80 -6.86 4.70 -0.87
C HIS A 80 -5.70 5.68 -1.10
N LEU A 81 -4.90 5.95 -0.05
CA LEU A 81 -3.74 6.82 -0.14
C LEU A 81 -2.69 6.28 -1.12
N LEU A 82 -2.48 4.96 -1.15
CA LEU A 82 -1.59 4.32 -2.11
C LEU A 82 -2.11 4.48 -3.55
N SER A 83 -3.41 4.29 -3.76
CA SER A 83 -4.07 4.47 -5.06
C SER A 83 -3.96 5.91 -5.58
N GLU A 84 -4.13 6.91 -4.71
CA GLU A 84 -3.96 8.32 -5.04
C GLU A 84 -2.51 8.64 -5.45
N LYS A 85 -1.52 8.15 -4.69
CA LYS A 85 -0.10 8.33 -5.03
C LYS A 85 0.27 7.73 -6.37
N ASN A 86 -0.18 6.50 -6.63
CA ASN A 86 0.06 5.82 -7.91
C ASN A 86 -0.62 6.55 -9.09
N SER A 87 -1.71 7.28 -8.83
CA SER A 87 -2.38 8.09 -9.85
C SER A 87 -1.69 9.44 -10.09
N ALA A 88 -1.00 9.99 -9.10
CA ALA A 88 -0.25 11.24 -9.22
C ALA A 88 1.14 11.06 -9.87
N GLU A 89 1.70 9.84 -9.83
CA GLU A 89 2.97 9.50 -10.48
C GLU A 89 2.83 9.18 -11.98
N LYS A 90 1.60 8.98 -12.46
CA LYS A 90 1.28 8.63 -13.84
C LYS A 90 0.94 9.85 -14.70
#